data_AF-A0A251XC88-F1
#
_entry.id   AF-A0A251XC88-F1
#
_cell.length_a   1.000
_cell.length_b   1.000
_cell.length_c   1.000
_cell.angle_alpha   90.00
_cell.angle_beta   90.00
_cell.angle_gamma   90.00
#
_symmetry.space_group_name_H-M   'P 1'
#
loop_
_entity.id
_entity.type
_entity.pdbx_description
1 polymer ?
#
loop_
_entity_poly.entity_id
_entity_poly.type
_entity_poly.pdbx_seq_one_letter_code
_entity_poly.pdbx_strand_id
1 'polypeptide(L)'
;MLQQVLQAFGGTDRVALSFAPHYAMYPEYARNTLTRWVSGRRQEDFTLDLANVTALVEQHQPSVVFLTSPNNPTGTALTIPEIEHVLSSPPASW
;
A
#
# COMPACT_ATOMS: atom_id res chain seq x y z
N MET A 1 -3.77 -14.13 -8.09
CA MET A 1 -3.39 -14.04 -6.67
C MET A 1 -3.77 -12.71 -6.02
N LEU A 2 -3.28 -11.55 -6.46
CA LEU A 2 -3.58 -10.26 -5.79
C LEU A 2 -5.07 -9.92 -5.68
N GLN A 3 -5.87 -10.23 -6.71
CA GLN A 3 -7.32 -10.03 -6.63
C GLN A 3 -7.96 -10.87 -5.51
N GLN A 4 -7.49 -12.10 -5.29
CA GLN A 4 -8.02 -12.97 -4.22
C GLN A 4 -7.67 -12.43 -2.83
N VAL A 5 -6.51 -11.77 -2.67
CA VAL A 5 -6.16 -11.06 -1.44
C VAL A 5 -7.18 -9.96 -1.15
N LEU A 6 -7.52 -9.14 -2.15
CA LEU A 6 -8.52 -8.09 -1.96
C LEU A 6 -9.95 -8.61 -1.83
N GLN A 7 -10.27 -9.78 -2.39
CA GLN A 7 -11.55 -10.43 -2.10
C GLN A 7 -11.65 -10.93 -0.65
N ALA A 8 -10.54 -11.34 -0.04
CA ALA A 8 -10.50 -11.87 1.32
C ALA A 8 -10.36 -10.77 2.40
N PHE A 9 -9.57 -9.74 2.12
CA PHE A 9 -9.18 -8.73 3.12
C PHE A 9 -9.54 -7.28 2.72
N GLY A 10 -9.98 -7.08 1.48
CA GLY A 10 -10.57 -5.83 1.01
C GLY A 10 -12.10 -5.85 1.12
N GLY A 11 -12.79 -5.21 0.17
CA GLY A 11 -14.26 -5.14 0.15
C GLY A 11 -14.82 -3.76 0.46
N THR A 12 -16.16 -3.69 0.50
CA THR A 12 -16.90 -2.49 0.90
C THR A 12 -16.40 -1.96 2.25
N ASP A 13 -16.29 -0.64 2.39
CA ASP A 13 -15.80 0.07 3.58
C ASP A 13 -14.35 -0.23 3.97
N ARG A 14 -13.62 -1.03 3.17
CA ARG A 14 -12.21 -1.35 3.37
C ARG A 14 -11.33 -0.57 2.41
N VAL A 15 -10.07 -0.40 2.80
CA VAL A 15 -9.12 0.46 2.10
C VAL A 15 -7.86 -0.33 1.77
N ALA A 16 -7.41 -0.19 0.52
CA ALA A 16 -6.10 -0.64 0.07
C ALA A 16 -5.19 0.58 -0.21
N LEU A 17 -3.96 0.54 0.29
CA LEU A 17 -2.95 1.60 0.16
C LEU A 17 -1.71 1.12 -0.59
N SER A 18 -1.17 1.94 -1.48
CA SER A 18 0.19 1.80 -2.03
C SER A 18 0.79 3.16 -2.41
N PHE A 19 2.00 3.18 -2.97
CA PHE A 19 2.80 4.40 -3.20
C PHE A 19 3.24 4.51 -4.66
N ALA A 20 2.72 5.51 -5.38
CA ALA A 20 2.98 5.72 -6.79
C ALA A 20 4.38 6.31 -7.05
N PRO A 21 5.05 5.94 -8.17
CA PRO A 21 4.59 4.96 -9.16
C PRO A 21 4.68 3.50 -8.64
N HIS A 22 3.62 2.74 -8.90
CA HIS A 22 3.47 1.32 -8.53
C HIS A 22 2.90 0.54 -9.72
N TYR A 23 2.80 -0.79 -9.59
CA TYR A 23 2.19 -1.63 -10.63
C TYR A 23 0.77 -1.17 -10.97
N ALA A 24 0.50 -0.97 -12.26
CA ALA A 24 -0.70 -0.28 -12.74
C ALA A 24 -2.01 -1.02 -12.47
N MET A 25 -1.97 -2.33 -12.20
CA MET A 25 -3.18 -3.13 -11.97
C MET A 25 -3.74 -3.04 -10.54
N TYR A 26 -3.00 -2.49 -9.56
CA TYR A 26 -3.51 -2.43 -8.17
C TYR A 26 -4.83 -1.67 -8.03
N PRO A 27 -5.02 -0.47 -8.64
CA PRO A 27 -6.30 0.22 -8.59
C PRO A 27 -7.45 -0.58 -9.23
N GLU A 28 -7.17 -1.36 -10.28
CA GLU A 28 -8.20 -2.18 -10.94
C GLU A 28 -8.60 -3.39 -10.09
N TYR A 29 -7.67 -4.02 -9.37
CA TYR A 29 -8.03 -5.05 -8.39
C TYR A 29 -8.88 -4.49 -7.25
N ALA A 30 -8.56 -3.29 -6.76
CA ALA A 30 -9.34 -2.61 -5.73
C ALA A 30 -10.75 -2.29 -6.23
N ARG A 31 -10.88 -1.74 -7.44
CA ARG A 31 -12.17 -1.49 -8.12
C ARG A 31 -13.00 -2.77 -8.23
N ASN A 32 -12.41 -3.86 -8.73
CA ASN A 32 -13.10 -5.14 -8.95
C ASN A 32 -13.60 -5.82 -7.66
N THR A 33 -13.07 -5.40 -6.51
CA THR A 33 -13.39 -5.97 -5.19
C THR A 33 -14.14 -4.98 -4.31
N LEU A 34 -14.58 -3.83 -4.85
CA LEU A 34 -15.23 -2.75 -4.10
C LEU A 34 -14.38 -2.19 -2.95
N THR A 35 -13.06 -2.33 -3.04
CA THR A 35 -12.10 -1.82 -2.06
C THR A 35 -11.74 -0.37 -2.41
N ARG A 36 -11.81 0.56 -1.44
CA ARG A 36 -11.37 1.95 -1.66
C ARG A 36 -9.87 1.99 -1.90
N TRP A 37 -9.45 2.61 -2.99
CA TRP A 37 -8.04 2.78 -3.34
C TRP A 37 -7.48 4.09 -2.79
N VAL A 38 -6.32 4.03 -2.11
CA VAL A 38 -5.52 5.18 -1.72
C VAL A 38 -4.12 5.05 -2.32
N SER A 39 -3.63 6.13 -2.88
CA SER A 39 -2.28 6.20 -3.45
C SER A 39 -1.49 7.33 -2.78
N GLY A 40 -0.48 6.95 -1.99
CA GLY A 40 0.59 7.85 -1.60
C GLY A 40 1.58 8.06 -2.75
N ARG A 41 2.61 8.87 -2.54
CA ARG A 41 3.68 9.10 -3.52
C ARG A 41 5.02 8.67 -2.95
N ARG A 42 5.85 8.06 -3.79
CA ARG A 42 7.28 7.86 -3.55
C ARG A 42 8.02 9.19 -3.71
N GLN A 43 9.23 9.25 -3.17
CA GLN A 43 10.14 10.37 -3.37
C GLN A 43 10.60 10.47 -4.84
N GLU A 44 11.30 11.56 -5.19
CA GLU A 44 11.84 11.78 -6.54
C GLU A 44 12.82 10.69 -6.97
N ASP A 45 13.56 10.10 -6.03
CA ASP A 45 14.45 8.96 -6.24
C ASP A 45 13.73 7.59 -6.14
N PHE A 46 12.40 7.62 -6.03
CA PHE A 46 11.50 6.48 -5.89
C PHE A 46 11.60 5.68 -4.59
N THR A 47 12.34 6.16 -3.59
CA THR A 47 12.31 5.60 -2.23
C THR A 47 10.99 5.89 -1.52
N LEU A 48 10.73 5.20 -0.39
CA LEU A 48 9.56 5.48 0.44
C LEU A 48 9.89 6.60 1.45
N ASP A 49 9.00 7.58 1.53
CA ASP A 49 8.95 8.50 2.66
C ASP A 49 8.23 7.82 3.84
N LEU A 50 8.98 7.31 4.80
CA LEU A 50 8.42 6.58 5.94
C LEU A 50 7.50 7.44 6.82
N ALA A 51 7.75 8.75 6.93
CA ALA A 51 6.90 9.64 7.71
C ALA A 51 5.54 9.82 7.00
N ASN A 52 5.56 10.02 5.68
CA ASN A 52 4.34 10.07 4.88
C ASN A 52 3.59 8.73 4.87
N VAL A 53 4.29 7.60 4.86
CA VAL A 53 3.68 6.26 4.98
C VAL A 53 2.89 6.16 6.28
N THR A 54 3.51 6.48 7.43
CA THR A 54 2.83 6.45 8.73
C THR A 54 1.61 7.37 8.75
N ALA A 55 1.75 8.61 8.27
CA ALA A 55 0.64 9.56 8.22
C ALA A 55 -0.56 9.05 7.39
N LEU A 56 -0.29 8.43 6.24
CA LEU A 56 -1.35 7.86 5.39
C LEU A 56 -2.00 6.63 6.00
N VAL A 57 -1.24 5.78 6.70
CA VAL A 57 -1.80 4.63 7.42
C VAL A 57 -2.70 5.11 8.57
N GLU A 58 -2.25 6.09 9.36
CA GLU A 58 -3.05 6.69 10.43
C GLU A 58 -4.32 7.35 9.90
N GLN A 59 -4.21 8.14 8.82
CA GLN A 59 -5.34 8.87 8.25
C GLN A 59 -6.40 7.93 7.64
N HIS A 60 -5.98 6.87 6.95
CA HIS A 60 -6.87 6.06 6.12
C HIS A 60 -7.21 4.69 6.67
N GLN A 61 -6.50 4.23 7.71
CA GLN A 61 -6.73 2.95 8.37
C GLN A 61 -6.86 1.77 7.37
N PRO A 62 -5.86 1.57 6.49
CA PRO A 62 -5.93 0.55 5.44
C PRO A 62 -5.97 -0.86 6.00
N SER A 63 -6.85 -1.69 5.44
CA SER A 63 -6.89 -3.13 5.76
C SER A 63 -5.88 -3.93 4.92
N VAL A 64 -5.40 -3.34 3.81
CA VAL A 64 -4.33 -3.92 2.98
C VAL A 64 -3.35 -2.82 2.58
N VAL A 65 -2.05 -3.06 2.77
CA VAL A 65 -0.97 -2.19 2.27
C VAL A 65 -0.12 -3.00 1.28
N PHE A 66 0.01 -2.52 0.05
CA PHE A 66 0.90 -3.12 -0.95
C PHE A 66 2.29 -2.46 -0.90
N LEU A 67 3.26 -3.20 -0.39
CA LEU A 67 4.69 -2.86 -0.42
C LEU A 67 5.40 -3.79 -1.39
N THR A 68 5.88 -3.26 -2.51
CA THR A 68 6.51 -4.04 -3.58
C THR A 68 8.01 -3.81 -3.60
N SER A 69 8.79 -4.89 -3.58
CA SER A 69 10.25 -4.89 -3.60
C SER A 69 10.79 -6.09 -4.41
N PRO A 70 11.60 -5.87 -5.46
CA PRO A 70 11.81 -4.59 -6.14
C PRO A 70 10.51 -4.02 -6.72
N ASN A 71 10.32 -2.71 -6.63
CA ASN A 71 9.12 -2.04 -7.12
C ASN A 71 9.07 -2.02 -8.66
N ASN A 72 7.92 -2.34 -9.25
CA ASN A 72 7.62 -2.08 -10.66
C ASN A 72 6.84 -0.76 -10.73
N PRO A 73 7.27 0.27 -11.50
CA PRO A 73 8.28 0.24 -12.57
C PRO A 73 9.69 0.72 -12.21
N THR A 74 9.94 1.12 -10.97
CA THR A 74 11.15 1.90 -10.61
C THR A 74 12.39 1.05 -10.35
N GLY A 75 12.25 -0.27 -10.15
CA GLY A 75 13.33 -1.18 -9.79
C GLY A 75 13.87 -1.03 -8.37
N THR A 76 13.41 -0.03 -7.60
CA THR A 76 13.87 0.24 -6.24
C THR A 76 13.44 -0.85 -5.27
N ALA A 77 14.37 -1.37 -4.47
CA ALA A 77 14.08 -2.33 -3.41
C ALA A 77 13.76 -1.61 -2.08
N LEU A 78 13.00 -2.30 -1.24
CA LEU A 78 12.84 -1.96 0.17
C LEU A 78 13.81 -2.80 1.00
N THR A 79 14.35 -2.17 2.03
CA THR A 79 15.13 -2.81 3.10
C THR A 79 14.20 -3.41 4.15
N ILE A 80 14.71 -4.37 4.93
CA ILE A 80 13.95 -4.96 6.04
C ILE A 80 13.55 -3.90 7.09
N PRO A 81 14.43 -2.96 7.51
CA PRO A 81 14.04 -1.91 8.46
C PRO A 81 12.90 -1.01 7.95
N GLU A 82 12.85 -0.71 6.64
CA GLU A 82 11.72 0.05 6.07
C GLU A 82 10.41 -0.74 6.16
N ILE A 83 10.43 -2.05 5.90
CA ILE A 83 9.24 -2.91 6.01
C ILE A 83 8.79 -2.99 7.48
N GLU A 84 9.73 -3.18 8.41
CA GLU A 84 9.45 -3.21 9.85
C GLU A 84 8.84 -1.90 10.35
N HIS A 85 9.30 -0.75 9.84
CA HIS A 85 8.72 0.56 10.17
C HIS A 85 7.26 0.69 9.74
N VAL A 86 6.90 0.18 8.56
CA VAL A 86 5.49 0.20 8.12
C VAL A 86 4.63 -0.71 9.00
N LEU A 87 5.15 -1.89 9.36
CA LEU A 87 4.45 -2.84 10.24
C LEU A 87 4.28 -2.32 11.67
N SER A 88 5.21 -1.50 12.16
CA SER A 88 5.13 -0.88 13.49
C SER A 88 4.19 0.34 13.55
N SER A 89 3.62 0.75 12.41
CA SER A 89 2.61 1.80 12.30
C SER A 89 1.22 1.23 11.96
N PRO A 90 0.65 0.31 12.77
CA PRO A 90 -0.61 -0.34 12.44
C PRO A 90 -1.82 0.63 12.46
N PRO A 91 -2.87 0.39 11.65
CA PRO A 91 -4.20 0.90 11.93
C PRO A 91 -4.63 0.57 13.36
N ALA A 92 -5.43 1.45 13.98
CA ALA A 92 -5.97 1.31 15.32
C ALA A 92 -6.89 0.07 15.50
N SER A 93 -7.43 -0.47 14.40
CA SER A 93 -8.21 -1.71 14.40
C SER A 93 -7.83 -2.56 13.17
N TRP A 94 -7.06 -3.63 13.38
CA TRP A 94 -6.89 -4.69 12.39
C TRP A 94 -8.09 -5.64 12.40
#